data_AF-A0A2H6IDC4-F1
#
_entry.id   AF-A0A2H6IDC4-F1
#
_cell.length_a   1.000
_cell.length_b   1.000
_cell.length_c   1.000
_cell.angle_alpha   90.00
_cell.angle_beta   90.00
_cell.angle_gamma   90.00
#
_symmetry.space_group_name_H-M   'P 1'
#
loop_
_entity.id
_entity.type
_entity.pdbx_description
1 polymer ?
#
loop_
_entity_poly.entity_id
_entity_poly.type
_entity_poly.pdbx_seq_one_letter_code
_entity_poly.pdbx_strand_id
1 'polypeptide(L)'
;MRLQEIAYNDLPLTGNKRILHVQVVVNEEDEVLRFNDRVLMDATGLGVEEAIGIIHDLGGITVACHIDREAFSILTQLGFIHDSLKFDALEISFRTEREKALKLFDIYKRYPWITSSDAHHVPDIGRAATEFVMKEASFEEIVLALSGKEGREVRF
;
A
#
# COMPACT_ATOMS: atom_id res chain seq x y z
N MET A 1 13.41 8.29 3.56
CA MET A 1 13.10 8.03 2.12
C MET A 1 12.29 9.21 1.60
N ARG A 2 12.51 9.64 0.35
CA ARG A 2 11.88 10.86 -0.20
C ARG A 2 10.34 10.82 -0.21
N LEU A 3 9.73 9.67 -0.52
CA LEU A 3 8.27 9.50 -0.46
C LEU A 3 7.71 9.74 0.96
N GLN A 4 8.38 9.20 1.98
CA GLN A 4 8.00 9.40 3.38
C GLN A 4 8.03 10.89 3.75
N GLU A 5 9.03 11.63 3.30
CA GLU A 5 9.13 13.07 3.57
C GLU A 5 8.00 13.84 2.89
N ILE A 6 7.66 13.51 1.64
CA ILE A 6 6.55 14.14 0.91
C ILE A 6 5.23 13.88 1.65
N ALA A 7 4.90 12.61 1.92
CA ALA A 7 3.67 12.25 2.60
C ALA A 7 3.58 12.86 4.02
N TYR A 8 4.65 12.74 4.81
CA TYR A 8 4.69 13.30 6.17
C TYR A 8 4.54 14.82 6.15
N ASN A 9 5.18 15.52 5.21
CA ASN A 9 5.11 16.98 5.17
C ASN A 9 3.74 17.52 4.74
N ASP A 10 2.98 16.72 4.00
CA ASP A 10 1.63 17.03 3.58
C ASP A 10 0.56 16.78 4.68
N LEU A 11 0.89 15.99 5.71
CA LEU A 11 -0.01 15.77 6.84
C LEU A 11 -0.34 17.09 7.56
N PRO A 12 -1.60 17.29 7.98
CA PRO A 12 -2.01 18.52 8.63
C PRO A 12 -1.27 18.70 9.96
N LEU A 13 -0.88 19.95 10.23
CA LEU A 13 -0.43 20.35 11.55
C LEU A 13 -1.58 20.22 12.55
N THR A 14 -1.21 19.89 13.78
CA THR A 14 -2.12 19.80 14.93
C THR A 14 -2.87 21.11 15.11
N GLY A 15 -2.16 22.25 15.14
CA GLY A 15 -2.77 23.55 15.42
C GLY A 15 -3.70 23.51 16.63
N ASN A 16 -4.96 23.93 16.43
CA ASN A 16 -6.05 23.84 17.43
C ASN A 16 -6.92 22.57 17.27
N LYS A 17 -6.58 21.64 16.37
CA LYS A 17 -7.34 20.39 16.22
C LYS A 17 -7.23 19.60 17.53
N ARG A 18 -8.37 19.10 18.01
CA ARG A 18 -8.41 18.16 19.14
C ARG A 18 -7.77 16.85 18.68
N ILE A 19 -6.49 16.64 18.95
CA ILE A 19 -5.89 15.32 18.72
C ILE A 19 -6.55 14.36 19.71
N LEU A 20 -7.10 13.27 19.20
CA LEU A 20 -7.74 12.24 20.02
C LEU A 20 -6.73 11.52 20.92
N HIS A 21 -5.43 11.52 20.55
CA HIS A 21 -4.37 10.79 21.22
C HIS A 21 -3.05 11.58 21.25
N VAL A 22 -2.27 11.40 22.32
CA VAL A 22 -0.92 11.94 22.42
C VAL A 22 -0.01 11.20 21.43
N GLN A 23 0.73 11.95 20.62
CA GLN A 23 1.67 11.39 19.65
C GLN A 23 3.08 11.78 20.09
N VAL A 24 3.87 10.81 20.55
CA VAL A 24 5.24 11.01 21.03
C VAL A 24 6.27 10.45 20.06
N VAL A 25 7.43 11.10 19.99
CA VAL A 25 8.65 10.54 19.40
C VAL A 25 9.50 10.05 20.55
N VAL A 26 9.91 8.78 20.50
CA VAL A 26 10.69 8.10 21.54
C VAL A 26 12.05 7.64 21.01
N ASN A 27 13.03 7.49 21.90
CA ASN A 27 14.30 6.81 21.60
C ASN A 27 14.20 5.29 21.85
N GLU A 28 15.31 4.59 21.67
CA GLU A 28 15.45 3.15 21.90
C GLU A 28 15.27 2.72 23.37
N GLU A 29 15.35 3.65 24.33
CA GLU A 29 15.11 3.43 25.75
C GLU A 29 13.67 3.76 26.19
N ASP A 30 12.74 3.93 25.25
CA ASP A 30 11.34 4.33 25.46
C ASP A 30 11.15 5.72 26.11
N GLU A 31 12.17 6.57 26.06
CA GLU A 31 12.12 7.94 26.60
C GLU A 31 11.47 8.90 25.59
N VAL A 32 10.60 9.78 26.09
CA VAL A 32 9.91 10.78 25.26
C VAL A 32 10.86 11.92 24.89
N LEU A 33 11.20 12.03 23.61
CA LEU A 33 12.05 13.09 23.07
C LEU A 33 11.26 14.36 22.75
N ARG A 34 10.08 14.21 22.15
CA ARG A 34 9.18 15.32 21.80
C ARG A 34 7.76 14.84 21.49
N PHE A 35 6.83 15.79 21.37
CA PHE A 35 5.51 15.56 20.79
C PHE A 35 5.53 15.81 19.28
N ASN A 36 4.82 14.96 18.53
CA ASN A 36 4.64 15.15 17.09
C ASN A 36 3.60 16.24 16.84
N ASP A 37 3.94 17.21 16.01
CA ASP A 37 3.11 18.37 15.69
C ASP A 37 2.17 18.14 14.51
N ARG A 38 2.24 16.98 13.85
CA ARG A 38 1.31 16.56 12.78
C ARG A 38 0.29 15.53 13.26
N VAL A 39 -0.86 15.44 12.59
CA VAL A 39 -1.89 14.44 12.90
C VAL A 39 -1.61 13.16 12.09
N LEU A 40 -0.91 12.18 12.70
CA LEU A 40 -0.46 10.95 12.02
C LEU A 40 -1.60 9.99 11.64
N MET A 41 -2.79 10.18 12.23
CA MET A 41 -3.98 9.38 11.95
C MET A 41 -4.82 9.96 10.80
N ASP A 42 -4.53 11.19 10.36
CA ASP A 42 -5.24 11.85 9.27
C ASP A 42 -4.64 11.42 7.92
N ALA A 43 -5.43 11.54 6.85
CA ALA A 43 -4.93 11.31 5.51
C ALA A 43 -4.04 12.47 5.04
N THR A 44 -3.10 12.18 4.14
CA THR A 44 -2.46 13.21 3.31
C THR A 44 -3.52 13.85 2.41
N GLY A 45 -3.33 15.12 2.05
CA GLY A 45 -4.07 15.81 1.00
C GLY A 45 -3.72 15.37 -0.42
N LEU A 46 -2.65 14.59 -0.61
CA LEU A 46 -2.27 14.02 -1.90
C LEU A 46 -3.43 13.24 -2.55
N GLY A 47 -3.74 13.57 -3.81
CA GLY A 47 -4.67 12.79 -4.62
C GLY A 47 -4.07 11.43 -5.01
N VAL A 48 -4.92 10.42 -5.26
CA VAL A 48 -4.43 9.07 -5.63
C VAL A 48 -3.58 9.10 -6.90
N GLU A 49 -4.00 9.82 -7.94
CA GLU A 49 -3.25 9.96 -9.20
C GLU A 49 -1.91 10.69 -8.99
N GLU A 50 -1.91 11.74 -8.16
CA GLU A 50 -0.70 12.48 -7.78
C GLU A 50 0.29 11.58 -7.03
N ALA A 51 -0.20 10.82 -6.05
CA ALA A 51 0.61 9.88 -5.29
C ALA A 51 1.25 8.81 -6.20
N ILE A 52 0.48 8.28 -7.17
CA ILE A 52 1.01 7.32 -8.16
C ILE A 52 2.13 7.97 -8.97
N GLY A 53 1.90 9.17 -9.51
CA GLY A 53 2.90 9.89 -10.29
C GLY A 53 4.19 10.14 -9.51
N ILE A 54 4.10 10.60 -8.26
CA ILE A 54 5.25 10.82 -7.38
C ILE A 54 6.02 9.51 -7.15
N ILE A 55 5.34 8.40 -6.90
CA ILE A 55 5.99 7.11 -6.67
C ILE A 55 6.74 6.65 -7.93
N HIS A 56 6.12 6.76 -9.10
CA HIS A 56 6.74 6.41 -10.38
C HIS A 56 7.93 7.32 -10.73
N ASP A 57 7.84 8.62 -10.49
CA ASP A 57 8.94 9.58 -10.68
C ASP A 57 10.14 9.28 -9.78
N LEU A 58 9.90 8.64 -8.64
CA LEU A 58 10.94 8.16 -7.72
C LEU A 58 11.45 6.75 -8.08
N GLY A 59 10.97 6.15 -9.17
CA GLY A 59 11.34 4.80 -9.62
C GLY A 59 10.70 3.67 -8.81
N GLY A 60 9.64 3.97 -8.04
CA GLY A 60 8.89 2.97 -7.28
C GLY A 60 7.78 2.29 -8.08
N ILE A 61 7.12 1.33 -7.43
CA ILE A 61 5.88 0.70 -7.91
C ILE A 61 4.72 1.04 -6.99
N THR A 62 3.52 0.95 -7.53
CA THR A 62 2.27 1.27 -6.85
C THR A 62 1.37 0.05 -6.77
N VAL A 63 0.95 -0.27 -5.55
CA VAL A 63 -0.02 -1.34 -5.29
C VAL A 63 -1.21 -0.74 -4.57
N ALA A 64 -2.42 -0.94 -5.10
CA ALA A 64 -3.61 -0.61 -4.34
C ALA A 64 -3.86 -1.73 -3.32
N CYS A 65 -3.54 -1.46 -2.06
CA CYS A 65 -3.58 -2.46 -1.00
C CYS A 65 -5.01 -2.92 -0.67
N HIS A 66 -5.14 -4.23 -0.40
CA HIS A 66 -6.31 -4.92 0.14
C HIS A 66 -7.65 -4.33 -0.35
N ILE A 67 -7.86 -4.33 -1.67
CA ILE A 67 -9.00 -3.66 -2.33
C ILE A 67 -10.36 -4.21 -1.89
N ASP A 68 -10.36 -5.42 -1.33
CA ASP A 68 -11.50 -6.19 -0.83
C ASP A 68 -11.91 -5.86 0.60
N ARG A 69 -11.13 -5.04 1.32
CA ARG A 69 -11.49 -4.63 2.69
C ARG A 69 -12.64 -3.63 2.70
N GLU A 70 -13.49 -3.74 3.70
CA GLU A 70 -14.65 -2.85 3.92
C GLU A 70 -14.26 -1.46 4.45
N ALA A 71 -13.03 -1.30 4.95
CA ALA A 71 -12.50 -0.03 5.44
C ALA A 71 -11.12 0.23 4.83
N PHE A 72 -10.84 1.50 4.54
CA PHE A 72 -9.55 2.00 4.03
C PHE A 72 -9.06 1.32 2.73
N SER A 73 -9.97 0.77 1.93
CA SER A 73 -9.68 0.24 0.59
C SER A 73 -10.04 1.25 -0.49
N ILE A 74 -9.34 1.21 -1.63
CA ILE A 74 -9.62 2.12 -2.74
C ILE A 74 -11.06 1.99 -3.26
N LEU A 75 -11.62 0.78 -3.28
CA LEU A 75 -12.98 0.52 -3.74
C LEU A 75 -14.02 1.09 -2.78
N THR A 76 -13.79 1.06 -1.48
CA THR A 76 -14.73 1.66 -0.52
C THR A 76 -14.68 3.18 -0.50
N GLN A 77 -13.53 3.78 -0.83
CA GLN A 77 -13.39 5.23 -0.92
C GLN A 77 -13.91 5.81 -2.25
N LEU A 78 -13.62 5.15 -3.37
CA LEU A 78 -13.91 5.69 -4.72
C LEU A 78 -15.06 4.99 -5.43
N GLY A 79 -15.51 3.81 -4.96
CA GLY A 79 -16.50 2.96 -5.60
C GLY A 79 -15.97 2.10 -6.75
N PHE A 80 -14.90 2.53 -7.42
CA PHE A 80 -14.25 1.81 -8.52
C PHE A 80 -12.79 2.25 -8.71
N ILE A 81 -12.03 1.49 -9.48
CA ILE A 81 -10.67 1.87 -9.91
C ILE A 81 -10.72 2.34 -11.36
N HIS A 82 -10.57 3.64 -11.58
CA HIS A 82 -10.58 4.22 -12.93
C HIS A 82 -9.34 3.79 -13.74
N ASP A 83 -9.51 3.58 -15.05
CA ASP A 83 -8.46 3.09 -15.95
C ASP A 83 -7.28 4.07 -16.16
N SER A 84 -7.47 5.34 -15.80
CA SER A 84 -6.38 6.32 -15.77
C SER A 84 -5.40 6.06 -14.62
N LEU A 85 -5.83 5.42 -13.53
CA LEU A 85 -4.97 5.09 -12.39
C LEU A 85 -4.04 3.93 -12.78
N LYS A 86 -2.76 4.25 -12.93
CA LYS A 86 -1.72 3.32 -13.38
C LYS A 86 -1.10 2.54 -12.22
N PHE A 87 -1.93 1.82 -11.47
CA PHE A 87 -1.41 0.85 -10.50
C PHE A 87 -0.61 -0.24 -11.19
N ASP A 88 0.50 -0.63 -10.57
CA ASP A 88 1.34 -1.75 -11.04
C ASP A 88 0.79 -3.09 -10.57
N ALA A 89 0.06 -3.10 -9.45
CA ALA A 89 -0.67 -4.26 -8.96
C ALA A 89 -1.89 -3.88 -8.11
N LEU A 90 -2.78 -4.84 -7.90
CA LEU A 90 -3.81 -4.77 -6.88
C LEU A 90 -3.56 -5.85 -5.84
N GLU A 91 -3.75 -5.54 -4.57
CA GLU A 91 -3.65 -6.53 -3.51
C GLU A 91 -5.05 -6.97 -3.07
N ILE A 92 -5.23 -8.29 -2.97
CA ILE A 92 -6.37 -8.91 -2.31
C ILE A 92 -5.90 -9.38 -0.93
N SER A 93 -6.60 -8.97 0.12
CA SER A 93 -6.26 -9.35 1.49
C SER A 93 -6.41 -10.87 1.67
N PHE A 94 -5.56 -11.44 2.52
CA PHE A 94 -5.59 -12.86 2.87
C PHE A 94 -6.94 -13.36 3.42
N ARG A 95 -7.83 -12.45 3.83
CA ARG A 95 -9.18 -12.77 4.34
C ARG A 95 -10.16 -13.14 3.23
N THR A 96 -9.82 -12.88 1.97
CA THR A 96 -10.66 -13.23 0.83
C THR A 96 -10.08 -14.43 0.12
N GLU A 97 -10.85 -15.52 0.07
CA GLU A 97 -10.49 -16.71 -0.68
C GLU A 97 -10.35 -16.41 -2.17
N ARG A 98 -9.36 -17.02 -2.82
CA ARG A 98 -9.04 -16.80 -4.22
C ARG A 98 -10.24 -16.95 -5.16
N GLU A 99 -11.02 -18.01 -5.02
CA GLU A 99 -12.20 -18.24 -5.88
C GLU A 99 -13.24 -17.13 -5.74
N LYS A 100 -13.42 -16.62 -4.51
CA LYS A 100 -14.31 -15.50 -4.23
C LYS A 100 -13.76 -14.22 -4.84
N ALA A 101 -12.46 -13.97 -4.72
CA ALA A 101 -11.79 -12.82 -5.33
C ALA A 101 -11.96 -12.81 -6.86
N LEU A 102 -11.71 -13.96 -7.51
CA LEU A 102 -11.87 -14.12 -8.96
C LEU A 102 -13.30 -13.83 -9.42
N LYS A 103 -14.32 -14.18 -8.62
CA LYS A 103 -15.73 -13.89 -8.95
C LYS A 103 -16.10 -12.42 -8.74
N LEU A 104 -15.63 -11.82 -7.64
CA LEU A 104 -16.03 -10.46 -7.25
C LEU A 104 -15.25 -9.36 -7.99
N PHE A 105 -14.00 -9.63 -8.33
CA PHE A 105 -13.06 -8.62 -8.84
C PHE A 105 -12.59 -8.91 -10.27
N ASP A 106 -13.23 -9.82 -11.02
CA ASP A 106 -12.84 -10.18 -12.40
C ASP A 106 -12.65 -8.96 -13.33
N ILE A 107 -13.44 -7.90 -13.10
CA ILE A 107 -13.32 -6.63 -13.85
C ILE A 107 -11.93 -5.97 -13.74
N TYR A 108 -11.14 -6.34 -12.73
CA TYR A 108 -9.80 -5.81 -12.46
C TYR A 108 -8.67 -6.78 -12.83
N LYS A 109 -8.94 -7.86 -13.57
CA LYS A 109 -7.93 -8.87 -13.99
C LYS A 109 -6.84 -8.35 -14.93
N ARG A 110 -6.98 -7.11 -15.42
CA ARG A 110 -5.94 -6.45 -16.22
C ARG A 110 -4.70 -6.08 -15.39
N TYR A 111 -4.86 -5.98 -14.07
CA TYR A 111 -3.75 -5.77 -13.15
C TYR A 111 -3.28 -7.14 -12.64
N PRO A 112 -1.98 -7.35 -12.42
CA PRO A 112 -1.52 -8.47 -11.62
C PRO A 112 -2.09 -8.33 -10.21
N TRP A 113 -2.49 -9.45 -9.62
CA TRP A 113 -2.96 -9.48 -8.23
C TRP A 113 -1.86 -10.01 -7.33
N ILE A 114 -1.75 -9.43 -6.14
CA ILE A 114 -0.85 -9.89 -5.09
C ILE A 114 -1.65 -10.13 -3.80
N THR A 115 -1.03 -10.79 -2.85
CA THR A 115 -1.52 -10.91 -1.47
C THR A 115 -0.37 -10.80 -0.48
N SER A 116 -0.63 -10.15 0.64
CA SER A 116 0.34 -10.02 1.73
C SER A 116 -0.34 -10.27 3.08
N SER A 117 0.48 -10.45 4.12
CA SER A 117 -0.03 -10.75 5.46
C SER A 117 -0.63 -9.55 6.19
N ASP A 118 -0.30 -8.31 5.80
CA ASP A 118 -0.66 -7.08 6.55
C ASP A 118 -0.43 -7.25 8.07
N ALA A 119 0.77 -7.77 8.41
CA ALA A 119 1.08 -8.26 9.75
C ALA A 119 1.33 -7.10 10.71
N HIS A 120 0.55 -7.05 11.80
CA HIS A 120 0.70 -6.08 12.89
C HIS A 120 1.32 -6.72 14.16
N HIS A 121 1.49 -8.05 14.15
CA HIS A 121 2.13 -8.84 15.20
C HIS A 121 3.11 -9.84 14.59
N VAL A 122 4.18 -10.17 15.33
CA VAL A 122 5.23 -11.10 14.88
C VAL A 122 4.66 -12.44 14.38
N PRO A 123 3.68 -13.08 15.04
CA PRO A 123 3.13 -14.36 14.57
C PRO A 123 2.36 -14.28 13.24
N ASP A 124 1.95 -13.09 12.80
CA ASP A 124 1.22 -12.90 11.54
C ASP A 124 2.14 -12.74 10.32
N ILE A 125 3.45 -12.57 10.53
CA ILE A 125 4.42 -12.41 9.43
C ILE A 125 4.38 -13.65 8.52
N GLY A 126 4.11 -13.43 7.24
CA GLY A 126 4.06 -14.50 6.24
C GLY A 126 2.77 -15.34 6.27
N ARG A 127 1.75 -14.95 7.04
CA ARG A 127 0.42 -15.59 7.03
C ARG A 127 -0.21 -15.66 5.63
N ALA A 128 0.13 -14.70 4.77
CA ALA A 128 -0.08 -14.75 3.34
C ALA A 128 1.14 -14.15 2.64
N ALA A 129 1.44 -14.68 1.46
CA ALA A 129 2.56 -14.26 0.65
C ALA A 129 2.20 -14.40 -0.83
N THR A 130 2.87 -13.60 -1.64
CA THR A 130 2.81 -13.68 -3.09
C THR A 130 3.99 -14.47 -3.59
N GLU A 131 3.75 -15.44 -4.47
CA GLU A 131 4.83 -16.15 -5.14
C GLU A 131 5.20 -15.40 -6.43
N PHE A 132 6.48 -15.05 -6.55
CA PHE A 132 7.05 -14.39 -7.73
C PHE A 132 7.98 -15.37 -8.45
N VAL A 133 7.75 -15.55 -9.75
CA VAL A 133 8.66 -16.31 -10.61
C VAL A 133 9.69 -15.33 -11.18
N MET A 134 10.92 -15.44 -10.71
CA MET A 134 12.01 -14.49 -10.97
C MET A 134 13.35 -15.21 -11.11
N LYS A 135 14.32 -14.57 -11.77
CA LYS A 135 15.69 -15.10 -11.89
C LYS A 135 16.52 -14.87 -10.63
N GLU A 136 16.26 -13.78 -9.93
CA GLU A 136 16.94 -13.40 -8.69
C GLU A 136 16.04 -12.53 -7.81
N ALA A 137 16.40 -12.38 -6.54
CA ALA A 137 15.65 -11.57 -5.59
C ALA A 137 16.06 -10.08 -5.68
N SER A 138 15.61 -9.41 -6.74
CA SER A 138 15.84 -7.98 -6.97
C SER A 138 14.54 -7.21 -7.19
N PHE A 139 14.60 -5.88 -7.03
CA PHE A 139 13.45 -5.02 -7.28
C PHE A 139 13.05 -5.02 -8.76
N GLU A 140 14.03 -5.02 -9.65
CA GLU A 140 13.85 -5.04 -11.09
C GLU A 140 13.12 -6.31 -11.54
N GLU A 141 13.42 -7.45 -10.93
CA GLU A 141 12.71 -8.70 -11.21
C GLU A 141 11.25 -8.66 -10.72
N ILE A 142 10.96 -7.99 -9.60
CA ILE A 142 9.58 -7.79 -9.12
C ILE A 142 8.80 -6.96 -10.14
N VAL A 143 9.39 -5.88 -10.66
CA VAL A 143 8.78 -5.05 -11.71
C VAL A 143 8.50 -5.89 -12.96
N LEU A 144 9.46 -6.71 -13.41
CA LEU A 144 9.27 -7.61 -14.55
C LEU A 144 8.14 -8.62 -14.30
N ALA A 145 8.08 -9.23 -13.12
CA ALA A 145 7.07 -10.21 -12.73
C ALA A 145 5.67 -9.62 -12.68
N LEU A 146 5.49 -8.44 -12.09
CA LEU A 146 4.22 -7.71 -12.09
C LEU A 146 3.77 -7.38 -13.52
N SER A 147 4.71 -7.02 -14.39
CA SER A 147 4.40 -6.73 -15.80
C SER A 147 4.20 -7.97 -16.68
N GLY A 148 4.44 -9.18 -16.16
CA GLY A 148 4.35 -10.44 -16.92
C GLY A 148 5.35 -10.55 -18.07
N LYS A 149 6.52 -9.90 -17.95
CA LYS A 149 7.51 -9.78 -19.04
C LYS A 149 8.65 -10.77 -18.90
N GLU A 150 9.24 -11.13 -20.04
CA GLU A 150 10.44 -11.97 -20.11
C GLU A 150 10.36 -13.30 -19.34
N GLY A 151 9.16 -13.90 -19.28
CA GLY A 151 8.93 -15.16 -18.57
C GLY A 151 8.90 -15.03 -17.04
N ARG A 152 8.84 -13.81 -16.49
CA ARG A 152 8.54 -13.56 -15.08
C ARG A 152 7.04 -13.42 -14.91
N GLU A 153 6.52 -13.89 -13.79
CA GLU A 153 5.09 -13.83 -13.48
C GLU A 153 4.85 -13.72 -11.98
N VAL A 154 3.67 -13.22 -11.64
CA VAL A 154 3.11 -13.31 -10.30
C VAL A 154 2.08 -14.43 -10.24
N ARG A 155 2.20 -15.28 -9.24
CA ARG A 155 1.21 -16.32 -8.93
C ARG A 155 0.36 -15.85 -7.77
N PHE A 156 -0.71 -15.14 -8.14
CA PHE A 156 -1.90 -15.01 -7.30
C PHE A 156 -2.67 -16.31 -7.33
#